data_AF-A0A966J1J7-F1
#
_entry.id   AF-A0A966J1J7-F1
#
_cell.length_a   1.000
_cell.length_b   1.000
_cell.length_c   1.000
_cell.angle_alpha   90.00
_cell.angle_beta   90.00
_cell.angle_gamma   90.00
#
_symmetry.space_group_name_H-M   'P 1'
#
loop_
_entity.id
_entity.type
_entity.pdbx_description
1 polymer ?
#
loop_
_entity_poly.entity_id
_entity_poly.type
_entity_poly.pdbx_seq_one_letter_code
_entity_poly.pdbx_strand_id
1 'polypeptide(L)'
;KEEHLIYPKNKLVSIIASGKKELPGHRLRHEIIHDLKDSISVFGNGYNPIKNKIQGLKDYMFHIVVENVKKDFWFTEKLIDCLVTGCIPIYYGCPSIHEFFNPEGFITFNTLHELKLNIDKLNSNLYNSKKDAIEENFVKAKQYLLAEKSVSKYF
;
A
#
# COMPACT_ATOMS: atom_id res chain seq x y z
N LYS A 1 11.98 -6.09 15.88
CA LYS A 1 10.59 -6.36 15.45
C LYS A 1 10.10 -5.09 14.78
N GLU A 2 9.60 -5.14 13.55
CA GLU A 2 8.92 -3.98 12.97
C GLU A 2 7.71 -3.68 13.86
N GLU A 3 7.65 -2.47 14.42
CA GLU A 3 6.50 -2.05 15.21
C GLU A 3 5.39 -1.61 14.24
N HIS A 4 4.15 -1.96 14.57
CA HIS A 4 2.99 -1.57 13.76
C HIS A 4 2.31 -0.40 14.46
N LEU A 5 2.54 0.79 13.93
CA LEU A 5 2.15 2.07 14.50
C LEU A 5 1.74 3.02 13.37
N ILE A 6 0.94 4.04 13.71
CA ILE A 6 0.74 5.18 12.84
C ILE A 6 1.95 6.11 13.01
N TYR A 7 2.82 6.12 12.02
CA TYR A 7 4.07 6.88 12.05
C TYR A 7 3.87 8.35 11.68
N PRO A 8 4.71 9.27 12.20
CA PRO A 8 4.83 10.62 11.65
C PRO A 8 5.22 10.55 10.17
N LYS A 9 4.50 11.28 9.31
CA LYS A 9 4.70 11.27 7.85
C LYS A 9 5.32 12.58 7.36
N ASN A 10 6.31 12.49 6.49
CA ASN A 10 6.97 13.66 5.87
C ASN A 10 7.30 13.49 4.38
N LYS A 11 7.07 12.30 3.81
CA LYS A 11 7.22 12.02 2.38
C LYS A 11 5.85 11.70 1.78
N LEU A 12 5.71 11.97 0.47
CA LEU A 12 4.41 11.91 -0.17
C LEU A 12 4.01 10.48 -0.54
N VAL A 13 4.70 9.85 -1.49
CA VAL A 13 4.29 8.55 -2.05
C VAL A 13 5.48 7.62 -2.31
N SER A 14 5.30 6.34 -2.01
CA SER A 14 6.26 5.28 -2.31
C SER A 14 5.61 4.08 -3.00
N ILE A 15 6.46 3.22 -3.56
CA ILE A 15 6.09 1.89 -4.06
C ILE A 15 7.20 0.88 -3.72
N ILE A 16 6.82 -0.36 -3.40
CA ILE A 16 7.75 -1.48 -3.21
C ILE A 16 7.46 -2.56 -4.26
N ALA A 17 8.47 -2.93 -5.05
CA ALA A 17 8.35 -3.96 -6.07
C ALA A 17 9.57 -4.90 -6.12
N SER A 18 9.30 -6.19 -6.39
CA SER A 18 10.35 -7.16 -6.72
C SER A 18 10.63 -7.16 -8.23
N GLY A 19 11.65 -7.89 -8.67
CA GLY A 19 11.96 -8.07 -10.09
C GLY A 19 11.07 -9.09 -10.84
N LYS A 20 10.01 -9.59 -10.18
CA LYS A 20 9.09 -10.60 -10.74
C LYS A 20 8.23 -9.98 -11.84
N LYS A 21 7.87 -10.74 -12.90
CA LYS A 21 7.16 -10.23 -14.10
C LYS A 21 6.02 -11.14 -14.62
N GLU A 22 5.76 -12.24 -13.93
CA GLU A 22 4.93 -13.35 -14.38
C GLU A 22 3.42 -13.00 -14.35
N LEU A 23 2.96 -12.28 -13.32
CA LEU A 23 1.56 -11.98 -13.10
C LEU A 23 1.19 -10.56 -13.59
N PRO A 24 -0.09 -10.29 -13.91
CA PRO A 24 -0.51 -8.96 -14.40
C PRO A 24 -0.09 -7.81 -13.48
N GLY A 25 -0.27 -7.95 -12.16
CA GLY A 25 0.14 -6.94 -11.19
C GLY A 25 1.66 -6.82 -11.00
N HIS A 26 2.43 -7.84 -11.39
CA HIS A 26 3.88 -7.72 -11.48
C HIS A 26 4.26 -6.74 -12.60
N ARG A 27 3.70 -6.95 -13.80
CA ARG A 27 3.94 -6.08 -14.97
C ARG A 27 3.45 -4.66 -14.74
N LEU A 28 2.27 -4.50 -14.15
CA LEU A 28 1.72 -3.18 -13.83
C LEU A 28 2.64 -2.39 -12.89
N ARG A 29 3.25 -3.01 -11.87
CA ARG A 29 4.23 -2.30 -11.02
C ARG A 29 5.44 -1.81 -11.81
N HIS A 30 5.93 -2.60 -12.76
CA HIS A 30 7.05 -2.17 -13.60
C HIS A 30 6.67 -1.02 -14.53
N GLU A 31 5.46 -1.04 -15.09
CA GLU A 31 4.92 0.05 -15.91
C GLU A 31 4.75 1.34 -15.10
N ILE A 32 4.14 1.25 -13.92
CA ILE A 32 4.00 2.37 -12.97
C ILE A 32 5.37 2.96 -12.66
N ILE A 33 6.35 2.13 -12.30
CA ILE A 33 7.68 2.60 -11.93
C ILE A 33 8.39 3.23 -13.13
N HIS A 34 8.26 2.66 -14.33
CA HIS A 34 8.85 3.23 -15.53
C HIS A 34 8.33 4.66 -15.78
N ASP A 35 7.01 4.85 -15.69
CA ASP A 35 6.33 6.10 -16.00
C ASP A 35 6.43 7.16 -14.89
N LEU A 36 6.62 6.74 -13.63
CA LEU A 36 6.47 7.61 -12.46
C LEU A 36 7.71 7.65 -11.55
N LYS A 37 8.84 7.04 -11.94
CA LYS A 37 10.08 6.99 -11.13
C LYS A 37 10.55 8.33 -10.57
N ASP A 38 10.24 9.43 -11.27
CA ASP A 38 10.68 10.78 -10.88
C ASP A 38 9.67 11.46 -9.92
N SER A 39 8.45 10.90 -9.81
CA SER A 39 7.37 11.41 -8.96
C SER A 39 7.16 10.59 -7.68
N ILE A 40 7.73 9.38 -7.61
CA ILE A 40 7.52 8.45 -6.50
C ILE A 40 8.84 7.89 -5.98
N SER A 41 8.91 7.55 -4.69
CA SER A 41 10.04 6.79 -4.16
C SER A 41 9.89 5.29 -4.46
N VAL A 42 10.88 4.71 -5.11
CA VAL A 42 10.86 3.30 -5.55
C VAL A 42 11.78 2.45 -4.69
N PHE A 43 11.27 1.32 -4.19
CA PHE A 43 12.04 0.36 -3.38
C PHE A 43 11.77 -1.10 -3.77
N GLY A 44 12.60 -1.99 -3.22
CA GLY A 44 12.47 -3.45 -3.33
C GLY A 44 13.55 -4.08 -4.22
N ASN A 45 13.64 -5.41 -4.19
CA ASN A 45 14.72 -6.16 -4.83
C ASN A 45 14.74 -6.07 -6.37
N GLY A 46 13.69 -5.55 -7.00
CA GLY A 46 13.71 -5.24 -8.44
C GLY A 46 14.33 -3.88 -8.78
N TYR A 47 14.61 -3.06 -7.76
CA TYR A 47 14.95 -1.64 -7.86
C TYR A 47 15.97 -1.27 -6.77
N ASN A 48 15.57 -0.44 -5.79
CA ASN A 48 16.42 -0.03 -4.67
C ASN A 48 16.14 -0.94 -3.46
N PRO A 49 17.01 -1.92 -3.14
CA PRO A 49 16.75 -2.88 -2.08
C PRO A 49 16.73 -2.19 -0.72
N ILE A 50 15.82 -2.63 0.15
CA ILE A 50 15.69 -2.17 1.53
C ILE A 50 15.76 -3.39 2.46
N LYS A 51 16.36 -3.21 3.63
CA LYS A 51 16.50 -4.31 4.61
C LYS A 51 15.15 -4.77 5.14
N ASN A 52 14.23 -3.82 5.31
CA ASN A 52 12.96 -3.98 6.00
C ASN A 52 11.91 -3.11 5.29
N LYS A 53 10.70 -3.64 5.08
CA LYS A 53 9.62 -2.95 4.34
C LYS A 53 9.25 -1.62 4.98
N ILE A 54 9.36 -1.53 6.31
CA ILE A 54 9.09 -0.30 7.06
C ILE A 54 9.87 0.91 6.54
N GLN A 55 11.06 0.73 5.96
CA GLN A 55 11.86 1.82 5.40
C GLN A 55 11.18 2.49 4.19
N GLY A 56 10.39 1.74 3.43
CA GLY A 56 9.61 2.24 2.31
C GLY A 56 8.20 2.72 2.69
N LEU A 57 7.81 2.62 3.96
CA LEU A 57 6.43 2.86 4.43
C LEU A 57 6.34 3.94 5.50
N LYS A 58 7.16 3.87 6.56
CA LYS A 58 6.97 4.65 7.79
C LYS A 58 6.86 6.17 7.53
N ASP A 59 7.69 6.70 6.64
CA ASP A 59 7.80 8.14 6.40
C ASP A 59 6.76 8.65 5.37
N TYR A 60 6.06 7.74 4.68
CA TYR A 60 5.22 8.06 3.52
C TYR A 60 3.73 8.19 3.88
N MET A 61 3.09 9.23 3.37
CA MET A 61 1.64 9.47 3.52
C MET A 61 0.83 8.48 2.70
N PHE A 62 1.26 8.24 1.47
CA PHE A 62 0.59 7.36 0.51
C PHE A 62 1.52 6.23 0.08
N HIS A 63 0.96 5.07 -0.24
CA HIS A 63 1.72 3.95 -0.78
C HIS A 63 0.97 3.31 -1.93
N ILE A 64 1.64 3.12 -3.07
CA ILE A 64 1.04 2.43 -4.22
C ILE A 64 1.06 0.94 -3.94
N VAL A 65 -0.13 0.36 -3.80
CA VAL A 65 -0.33 -1.06 -3.50
C VAL A 65 -0.96 -1.73 -4.71
N VAL A 66 -0.18 -2.58 -5.38
CA VAL A 66 -0.64 -3.38 -6.52
C VAL A 66 -0.52 -4.85 -6.14
N GLU A 67 -1.67 -5.51 -6.03
CA GLU A 67 -1.73 -6.95 -5.85
C GLU A 67 -1.25 -7.68 -7.09
N ASN A 68 -0.70 -8.89 -6.92
CA ASN A 68 -0.17 -9.66 -8.04
C ASN A 68 -1.26 -9.97 -9.09
N VAL A 69 -2.51 -10.11 -8.65
CA VAL A 69 -3.70 -10.31 -9.48
C VAL A 69 -4.85 -9.48 -8.91
N LYS A 70 -5.65 -8.86 -9.77
CA LYS A 70 -6.91 -8.22 -9.41
C LYS A 70 -7.98 -9.30 -9.26
N LYS A 71 -8.38 -9.62 -8.03
CA LYS A 71 -9.34 -10.69 -7.73
C LYS A 71 -10.18 -10.30 -6.53
N ASP A 72 -11.47 -10.59 -6.60
CA ASP A 72 -12.38 -10.25 -5.51
C ASP A 72 -12.15 -11.07 -4.26
N PHE A 73 -12.40 -10.44 -3.11
CA PHE A 73 -12.14 -10.96 -1.77
C PHE A 73 -10.70 -11.43 -1.56
N TRP A 74 -9.74 -10.86 -2.31
CA TRP A 74 -8.32 -11.20 -2.22
C TRP A 74 -7.43 -9.97 -2.09
N PHE A 75 -6.77 -9.85 -0.95
CA PHE A 75 -5.69 -8.90 -0.68
C PHE A 75 -4.59 -9.59 0.11
N THR A 76 -3.38 -9.04 0.09
CA THR A 76 -2.21 -9.68 0.68
C THR A 76 -1.53 -8.80 1.73
N GLU A 77 -0.38 -9.26 2.23
CA GLU A 77 0.43 -8.55 3.21
C GLU A 77 0.83 -7.16 2.74
N LYS A 78 0.90 -6.90 1.42
CA LYS A 78 1.24 -5.57 0.88
C LYS A 78 0.25 -4.50 1.33
N LEU A 79 -1.04 -4.82 1.30
CA LEU A 79 -2.07 -3.91 1.78
C LEU A 79 -2.02 -3.78 3.29
N ILE A 80 -1.87 -4.90 4.00
CA ILE A 80 -1.83 -4.90 5.47
C ILE A 80 -0.64 -4.06 5.96
N ASP A 81 0.56 -4.27 5.44
CA ASP A 81 1.78 -3.51 5.77
C ASP A 81 1.58 -2.00 5.56
N CYS A 82 0.88 -1.61 4.47
CA CYS A 82 0.52 -0.23 4.20
C CYS A 82 -0.39 0.36 5.30
N LEU A 83 -1.48 -0.33 5.61
CA LEU A 83 -2.46 0.15 6.60
C LEU A 83 -1.87 0.18 8.01
N VAL A 84 -1.12 -0.85 8.41
CA VAL A 84 -0.54 -0.97 9.76
C VAL A 84 0.70 -0.09 9.98
N THR A 85 1.07 0.72 8.98
CA THR A 85 2.08 1.78 9.09
C THR A 85 1.46 3.18 8.96
N GLY A 86 0.13 3.27 8.86
CA GLY A 86 -0.59 4.54 8.73
C GLY A 86 -0.50 5.17 7.34
N CYS A 87 -0.15 4.42 6.30
CA CYS A 87 -0.18 4.91 4.92
C CYS A 87 -1.60 4.79 4.35
N ILE A 88 -2.01 5.75 3.51
CA ILE A 88 -3.18 5.61 2.64
C ILE A 88 -2.79 4.80 1.39
N PRO A 89 -3.40 3.63 1.14
CA PRO A 89 -3.14 2.87 -0.07
C PRO A 89 -3.72 3.54 -1.31
N ILE A 90 -2.89 3.66 -2.34
CA ILE A 90 -3.32 3.89 -3.73
C ILE A 90 -3.41 2.51 -4.37
N TYR A 91 -4.62 1.97 -4.44
CA TYR A 91 -4.87 0.53 -4.44
C TYR A 91 -5.37 -0.03 -5.77
N TYR A 92 -4.76 -1.14 -6.19
CA TYR A 92 -5.19 -2.01 -7.29
C TYR A 92 -5.16 -3.48 -6.82
N GLY A 93 -6.33 -4.11 -6.66
CA GLY A 93 -6.43 -5.49 -6.15
C GLY A 93 -7.87 -6.00 -6.01
N CYS A 94 -8.38 -6.07 -4.80
CA CYS A 94 -9.75 -6.50 -4.49
C CYS A 94 -10.80 -5.44 -4.90
N PRO A 95 -11.74 -5.72 -5.82
CA PRO A 95 -12.86 -4.81 -6.13
C PRO A 95 -13.74 -4.52 -4.89
N SER A 96 -14.04 -5.54 -4.08
CA SER A 96 -14.90 -5.41 -2.91
C SER A 96 -14.13 -5.06 -1.63
N ILE A 97 -13.00 -4.35 -1.75
CA ILE A 97 -12.17 -3.99 -0.59
C ILE A 97 -12.90 -3.14 0.46
N HIS A 98 -13.92 -2.41 0.02
CA HIS A 98 -14.80 -1.59 0.86
C HIS A 98 -15.64 -2.41 1.87
N GLU A 99 -15.79 -3.73 1.67
CA GLU A 99 -16.43 -4.61 2.64
C GLU A 99 -15.52 -4.90 3.85
N PHE A 100 -14.20 -4.75 3.68
CA PHE A 100 -13.20 -5.10 4.70
C PHE A 100 -12.63 -3.87 5.41
N PHE A 101 -12.57 -2.74 4.73
CA PHE A 101 -11.94 -1.51 5.20
C PHE A 101 -12.80 -0.30 4.86
N ASN A 102 -12.65 0.77 5.64
CA ASN A 102 -13.29 2.05 5.37
C ASN A 102 -12.79 2.61 4.02
N PRO A 103 -13.67 2.79 3.01
CA PRO A 103 -13.28 3.23 1.67
C PRO A 103 -12.74 4.67 1.65
N GLU A 104 -13.06 5.52 2.64
CA GLU A 104 -12.50 6.87 2.74
C GLU A 104 -10.99 6.87 2.99
N GLY A 105 -10.45 5.77 3.52
CA GLY A 105 -9.02 5.59 3.73
C GLY A 105 -8.29 5.03 2.50
N PHE A 106 -8.93 4.97 1.34
CA PHE A 106 -8.38 4.40 0.11
C PHE A 106 -8.43 5.40 -1.04
N ILE A 107 -7.50 5.24 -1.98
CA ILE A 107 -7.57 5.83 -3.32
C ILE A 107 -7.47 4.66 -4.30
N THR A 108 -8.54 4.32 -5.01
CA THR A 108 -8.51 3.20 -5.96
C THR A 108 -8.21 3.67 -7.38
N PHE A 109 -7.64 2.78 -8.19
CA PHE A 109 -7.44 3.01 -9.62
C PHE A 109 -7.57 1.71 -10.41
N ASN A 110 -7.93 1.82 -11.68
CA ASN A 110 -8.07 0.70 -12.62
C ASN A 110 -7.12 0.81 -13.81
N THR A 111 -6.64 2.02 -14.10
CA THR A 111 -5.77 2.32 -15.24
C THR A 111 -4.57 3.17 -14.80
N LEU A 112 -3.48 3.12 -15.58
CA LEU A 112 -2.32 3.97 -15.33
C LEU A 112 -2.64 5.46 -15.44
N HIS A 113 -3.60 5.82 -16.29
CA HIS A 113 -4.08 7.19 -16.41
C HIS A 113 -4.78 7.67 -15.13
N GLU A 114 -5.68 6.87 -14.56
CA GLU A 114 -6.31 7.18 -13.28
C GLU A 114 -5.27 7.32 -12.15
N LEU A 115 -4.27 6.44 -12.12
CA LEU A 115 -3.18 6.54 -11.15
C LEU A 115 -2.44 7.88 -11.27
N LYS A 116 -2.10 8.31 -12.49
CA LYS A 116 -1.44 9.60 -12.74
C LYS A 116 -2.27 10.77 -12.20
N LEU A 117 -3.56 10.80 -12.54
CA LEU A 117 -4.49 11.83 -12.03
C LEU A 117 -4.64 11.82 -10.51
N ASN A 118 -4.55 10.64 -9.89
CA ASN A 118 -4.57 10.51 -8.44
C ASN A 118 -3.27 11.05 -7.81
N ILE A 119 -2.11 10.74 -8.39
CA ILE A 119 -0.80 11.23 -7.92
C ILE A 119 -0.74 12.76 -7.93
N ASP A 120 -1.25 13.40 -8.99
CA ASP A 120 -1.24 14.87 -9.13
C ASP A 120 -2.03 15.59 -8.04
N LYS A 121 -2.97 14.89 -7.39
CA LYS A 121 -3.82 15.45 -6.32
C LYS A 121 -3.26 15.22 -4.92
N LEU A 122 -2.21 14.41 -4.78
CA LEU A 122 -1.69 14.03 -3.46
C LEU A 122 -1.01 15.23 -2.79
N ASN A 123 -1.36 15.45 -1.53
CA ASN A 123 -0.71 16.43 -0.67
C ASN A 123 -0.99 16.11 0.79
N SER A 124 -0.34 16.83 1.70
CA SER A 124 -0.51 16.67 3.15
C SER A 124 -1.92 17.00 3.62
N ASN A 125 -2.62 17.94 2.99
CA ASN A 125 -4.00 18.28 3.36
C ASN A 125 -4.95 17.11 3.09
N LEU A 126 -4.84 16.47 1.92
CA LEU A 126 -5.62 15.28 1.57
C LEU A 126 -5.34 14.11 2.53
N TYR A 127 -4.08 13.91 2.92
CA TYR A 127 -3.75 12.90 3.92
C TYR A 127 -4.39 13.23 5.28
N ASN A 128 -4.24 14.48 5.74
CA ASN A 128 -4.76 14.92 7.03
C ASN A 128 -6.29 14.91 7.10
N SER A 129 -6.99 15.14 5.98
CA SER A 129 -8.45 15.07 5.94
C SER A 129 -8.99 13.64 6.08
N LYS A 130 -8.13 12.61 6.03
CA LYS A 130 -8.50 11.19 6.09
C LYS A 130 -8.04 10.49 7.38
N LYS A 131 -7.65 11.24 8.41
CA LYS A 131 -7.12 10.70 9.69
C LYS A 131 -8.05 9.67 10.33
N ASP A 132 -9.34 9.95 10.43
CA ASP A 132 -10.30 9.02 11.06
C ASP A 132 -10.35 7.69 10.31
N ALA A 133 -10.35 7.72 8.98
CA ALA A 133 -10.33 6.52 8.14
C ALA A 133 -9.00 5.77 8.21
N ILE A 134 -7.87 6.48 8.36
CA ILE A 134 -6.55 5.88 8.59
C ILE A 134 -6.56 5.12 9.92
N GLU A 135 -7.05 5.73 11.00
CA GLU A 135 -7.12 5.11 12.32
C GLU A 135 -8.02 3.87 12.34
N GLU A 136 -9.20 3.97 11.73
CA GLU A 136 -10.13 2.84 11.60
C GLU A 136 -9.49 1.67 10.83
N ASN A 137 -8.88 1.96 9.66
CA ASN A 137 -8.27 0.95 8.83
C ASN A 137 -7.02 0.34 9.46
N PHE A 138 -6.25 1.12 10.22
CA PHE A 138 -5.14 0.61 11.02
C PHE A 138 -5.62 -0.43 12.05
N VAL A 139 -6.70 -0.14 12.78
CA VAL A 139 -7.27 -1.08 13.77
C VAL A 139 -7.77 -2.35 13.08
N LYS A 140 -8.52 -2.23 11.98
CA LYS A 140 -9.00 -3.39 11.20
C LYS A 140 -7.83 -4.22 10.66
N ALA A 141 -6.81 -3.59 10.08
CA ALA A 141 -5.67 -4.27 9.49
C ALA A 141 -4.85 -5.05 10.54
N LYS A 142 -4.77 -4.56 11.79
CA LYS A 142 -4.09 -5.28 12.88
C LYS A 142 -4.74 -6.63 13.22
N GLN A 143 -6.03 -6.81 12.96
CA GLN A 143 -6.71 -8.08 13.21
C GLN A 143 -6.15 -9.21 12.32
N TYR A 144 -5.78 -8.89 11.07
CA TYR A 144 -5.18 -9.85 10.14
C TYR A 144 -3.79 -10.32 10.58
N LEU A 145 -2.99 -9.43 11.18
CA LEU A 145 -1.69 -9.78 11.75
C LEU A 145 -1.80 -10.72 12.97
N LEU A 146 -2.86 -10.58 13.76
CA LEU A 146 -3.12 -11.45 14.90
C LEU A 146 -3.60 -12.84 14.45
N ALA A 147 -4.38 -12.91 13.37
CA ALA A 147 -4.81 -14.16 12.77
C ALA A 147 -3.60 -14.99 12.28
N GLU A 148 -2.67 -14.38 11.55
CA GLU A 148 -1.44 -15.05 11.10
C GLU A 148 -0.60 -15.61 12.26
N LYS A 149 -0.43 -14.82 13.34
CA LYS A 149 0.30 -15.25 14.54
C LYS A 149 -0.41 -16.37 15.29
N SER A 150 -1.74 -16.34 15.33
CA SER A 150 -2.55 -17.38 15.96
C SER A 150 -2.40 -18.69 15.21
N VAL A 151 -2.49 -18.67 13.87
CA VAL A 151 -2.30 -19.86 13.02
C VAL A 151 -0.87 -20.40 13.14
N SER A 152 0.14 -19.53 13.11
CA SER A 152 1.55 -19.93 13.24
C SER A 152 1.91 -20.52 14.61
N LYS A 153 1.06 -20.40 15.64
CA LYS A 153 1.30 -21.01 16.95
C LYS A 153 0.89 -22.49 17.00
N TYR A 154 0.14 -22.95 16.01
CA TYR A 154 -0.35 -24.32 15.90
C TYR A 154 0.38 -25.15 14.82
N PHE A 155 1.46 -24.60 14.28
CA PHE A 155 2.43 -25.28 13.40
C PHE A 155 3.85 -25.02 13.93
#